data_AF-A0A923VTC8-F1
#
_entry.id   AF-A0A923VTC8-F1
#
_cell.length_a   1.000
_cell.length_b   1.000
_cell.length_c   1.000
_cell.angle_alpha   90.00
_cell.angle_beta   90.00
_cell.angle_gamma   90.00
#
_symmetry.space_group_name_H-M   'P 1'
#
loop_
_entity.id
_entity.type
_entity.pdbx_description
1 polymer ?
#
loop_
_entity_poly.entity_id
_entity_poly.type
_entity_poly.pdbx_seq_one_letter_code
_entity_poly.pdbx_strand_id
1 'polypeptide(L)'
;MKKPSPPPATAKPARKPPTKPGTRPGSKLPGEVRLIGGLWKRTKLQVANKEGLRPTPDRVRETLFNWLGQDLTGWRCVDVFAGTGALGFESASRGAIEVLMLENDPVLIAQLIKVRDKLQAA
;
A
#
# COMPACT_ATOMS: atom_id res chain seq x y z
N MET A 1 -33.39 75.97 -17.22
CA MET A 1 -33.03 75.36 -15.92
C MET A 1 -32.24 74.08 -16.21
N LYS A 2 -30.91 74.10 -15.98
CA LYS A 2 -30.00 72.99 -16.32
C LYS A 2 -30.06 71.92 -15.20
N LYS A 3 -30.45 70.69 -15.53
CA LYS A 3 -30.38 69.54 -14.60
C LYS A 3 -28.91 69.16 -14.37
N PRO A 4 -28.47 68.88 -13.14
CA PRO A 4 -27.10 68.45 -12.87
C PRO A 4 -26.86 67.01 -13.34
N SER A 5 -25.67 66.76 -13.88
CA SER A 5 -25.17 65.46 -14.35
C SER A 5 -24.93 64.49 -13.20
N PRO A 6 -25.15 63.17 -13.40
CA PRO A 6 -24.89 62.18 -12.36
C PRO A 6 -23.38 61.94 -12.15
N PRO A 7 -22.95 61.53 -10.94
CA PRO A 7 -21.55 61.24 -10.64
C PRO A 7 -21.08 59.92 -11.30
N PRO A 8 -19.76 59.76 -11.54
CA PRO A 8 -19.22 58.59 -12.22
C PRO A 8 -19.28 57.33 -11.35
N ALA A 9 -19.65 56.21 -11.96
CA ALA A 9 -19.69 54.90 -11.31
C ALA A 9 -18.27 54.41 -10.98
N THR A 10 -18.04 54.04 -9.72
CA THR A 10 -16.81 53.40 -9.26
C THR A 10 -16.71 51.97 -9.78
N ALA A 11 -15.65 51.67 -10.54
CA ALA A 11 -15.38 50.33 -11.04
C ALA A 11 -14.98 49.39 -9.88
N LYS A 12 -15.67 48.25 -9.74
CA LYS A 12 -15.32 47.17 -8.80
C LYS A 12 -14.04 46.44 -9.26
N PRO A 13 -13.13 46.04 -8.36
CA PRO A 13 -11.92 45.33 -8.76
C PRO A 13 -12.24 43.91 -9.21
N ALA A 14 -11.66 43.50 -10.34
CA ALA A 14 -11.80 42.15 -10.88
C ALA A 14 -11.19 41.11 -9.93
N ARG A 15 -11.97 40.10 -9.52
CA ARG A 15 -11.49 38.95 -8.76
C ARG A 15 -10.56 38.10 -9.64
N LYS A 16 -9.34 37.84 -9.17
CA LYS A 16 -8.41 36.88 -9.81
C LYS A 16 -9.00 35.46 -9.76
N PRO A 17 -8.87 34.66 -10.82
CA PRO A 17 -9.35 33.28 -10.82
C PRO A 17 -8.52 32.42 -9.85
N PRO A 18 -9.12 31.42 -9.18
CA PRO A 18 -8.39 30.53 -8.28
C PRO A 18 -7.41 29.66 -9.08
N THR A 19 -6.13 29.70 -8.68
CA THR A 19 -5.11 28.79 -9.19
C THR A 19 -5.44 27.35 -8.76
N LYS A 20 -5.55 26.44 -9.73
CA LYS A 20 -5.75 25.01 -9.48
C LYS A 20 -4.64 24.50 -8.53
N PRO A 21 -4.94 23.72 -7.49
CA PRO A 21 -3.89 23.12 -6.67
C PRO A 21 -3.03 22.21 -7.56
N GLY A 22 -1.75 22.54 -7.69
CA GLY A 22 -0.79 21.72 -8.42
C GLY A 22 -0.74 20.32 -7.82
N THR A 23 -0.94 19.31 -8.66
CA THR A 23 -0.72 17.90 -8.33
C THR A 23 0.73 17.76 -7.84
N ARG A 24 0.93 17.57 -6.53
CA ARG A 24 2.26 17.21 -6.02
C ARG A 24 2.65 15.90 -6.69
N PRO A 25 3.79 15.79 -7.37
CA PRO A 25 4.25 14.50 -7.88
C PRO A 25 4.45 13.60 -6.66
N GLY A 26 3.56 12.61 -6.50
CA GLY A 26 3.67 11.60 -5.45
C GLY A 26 5.07 10.99 -5.55
N SER A 27 5.81 11.05 -4.45
CA SER A 27 7.18 10.55 -4.35
C SER A 27 7.25 9.12 -4.89
N LYS A 28 8.11 8.90 -5.90
CA LYS A 28 8.51 7.58 -6.45
C LYS A 28 9.33 6.76 -5.44
N LEU A 29 8.92 6.73 -4.17
CA LEU A 29 9.49 5.81 -3.21
C LEU A 29 8.77 4.48 -3.38
N PRO A 30 9.50 3.35 -3.46
CA PRO A 30 8.89 2.04 -3.38
C PRO A 30 7.99 1.98 -2.15
N GLY A 31 6.76 1.50 -2.30
CA GLY A 31 5.81 1.39 -1.20
C GLY A 31 6.34 0.47 -0.09
N GLU A 32 5.75 0.54 1.09
CA GLU A 32 6.01 -0.43 2.16
C GLU A 32 4.71 -1.17 2.48
N VAL A 33 4.81 -2.47 2.72
CA VAL A 33 3.72 -3.29 3.29
C VAL A 33 4.17 -3.76 4.66
N ARG A 34 3.26 -3.88 5.62
CA ARG A 34 3.58 -4.27 6.98
C ARG A 34 2.86 -5.56 7.39
N LEU A 35 3.55 -6.46 8.07
CA LEU A 35 2.91 -7.61 8.71
C LEU A 35 2.07 -7.15 9.91
N ILE A 36 0.84 -7.64 10.00
CA ILE A 36 -0.22 -7.15 10.90
C ILE A 36 -0.20 -7.91 12.23
N GLY A 37 0.02 -9.22 12.18
CA GLY A 37 -0.11 -10.14 13.30
C GLY A 37 0.96 -11.25 13.30
N GLY A 38 0.83 -12.15 14.27
CA GLY A 38 1.79 -13.23 14.50
C GLY A 38 3.14 -12.78 15.04
N LEU A 39 4.12 -13.68 14.96
CA LEU A 39 5.48 -13.53 15.47
C LEU A 39 6.22 -12.31 14.90
N TRP A 40 6.01 -12.02 13.61
CA TRP A 40 6.73 -10.96 12.89
C TRP A 40 5.90 -9.67 12.74
N LYS A 41 4.90 -9.48 13.60
CA LYS A 41 4.05 -8.29 13.63
C LYS A 41 4.87 -7.00 13.56
N ARG A 42 4.37 -6.04 12.78
CA ARG A 42 4.98 -4.74 12.46
C ARG A 42 6.25 -4.79 11.61
N THR A 43 6.68 -5.97 11.14
CA THR A 43 7.79 -6.04 10.19
C THR A 43 7.40 -5.42 8.85
N LYS A 44 8.28 -4.57 8.32
CA LYS A 44 8.13 -3.93 7.02
C LYS A 44 8.70 -4.82 5.92
N LEU A 45 7.89 -5.03 4.89
CA LEU A 45 8.25 -5.61 3.61
C LEU A 45 8.38 -4.47 2.61
N GLN A 46 9.54 -4.38 1.98
CA GLN A 46 9.74 -3.43 0.90
C GLN A 46 8.85 -3.82 -0.30
N VAL A 47 8.33 -2.88 -1.05
CA VAL A 47 7.64 -3.16 -2.31
C VAL A 47 8.58 -2.78 -3.43
N ALA A 48 8.96 -3.72 -4.30
CA ALA A 48 9.80 -3.38 -5.45
C ALA A 48 9.12 -2.26 -6.27
N ASN A 49 9.90 -1.27 -6.72
CA ASN A 49 9.37 -0.24 -7.61
C ASN A 49 9.22 -0.82 -9.02
N LYS A 50 8.13 -1.56 -9.24
CA LYS A 50 7.83 -2.27 -10.47
C LYS A 50 6.44 -1.93 -10.97
N GLU A 51 6.32 -1.71 -12.28
CA GLU A 51 5.05 -1.44 -12.94
C GLU A 51 4.09 -2.62 -12.76
N GLY A 52 2.83 -2.32 -12.43
CA GLY A 52 1.80 -3.34 -12.21
C GLY A 52 1.81 -3.99 -10.82
N LEU A 53 2.85 -3.80 -10.00
CA LEU A 53 2.89 -4.33 -8.64
C LEU A 53 1.89 -3.57 -7.76
N ARG A 54 0.83 -4.26 -7.35
CA ARG A 54 -0.22 -3.70 -6.49
C ARG A 54 -0.20 -4.45 -5.15
N PRO A 55 0.43 -3.89 -4.10
CA PRO A 55 0.40 -4.52 -2.80
C PRO A 55 -1.04 -4.61 -2.28
N THR A 56 -1.39 -5.76 -1.71
CA THR A 56 -2.70 -5.96 -1.08
C THR A 56 -2.87 -4.99 0.10
N PRO A 57 -3.89 -4.12 0.10
CA PRO A 57 -4.09 -3.14 1.16
C PRO A 57 -4.21 -3.79 2.54
N ASP A 58 -3.70 -3.11 3.58
CA ASP A 58 -3.71 -3.58 4.96
C ASP A 58 -5.10 -4.05 5.40
N ARG A 59 -6.15 -3.26 5.12
CA ARG A 59 -7.53 -3.60 5.48
C ARG A 59 -8.02 -4.91 4.84
N VAL A 60 -7.60 -5.21 3.60
CA VAL A 60 -8.00 -6.46 2.92
C VAL A 60 -7.30 -7.64 3.58
N ARG A 61 -6.02 -7.50 3.90
CA ARG A 61 -5.25 -8.52 4.62
C ARG A 61 -5.80 -8.74 6.03
N GLU A 62 -6.08 -7.68 6.78
CA GLU A 62 -6.74 -7.75 8.09
C GLU A 62 -8.06 -8.52 8.01
N THR A 63 -8.91 -8.18 7.04
CA THR A 63 -10.20 -8.84 6.84
C THR A 63 -10.03 -10.34 6.59
N LEU A 64 -9.10 -10.72 5.72
CA LEU A 64 -8.80 -12.12 5.42
C LEU A 64 -8.38 -12.90 6.67
N PHE A 65 -7.43 -12.39 7.44
CA PHE A 65 -6.96 -13.09 8.64
C PHE A 65 -7.96 -13.02 9.82
N ASN A 66 -8.89 -12.08 9.81
CA ASN A 66 -10.04 -12.14 10.72
C ASN A 66 -10.96 -13.31 10.39
N TRP A 67 -11.09 -13.70 9.11
CA TRP A 67 -11.85 -14.89 8.71
C TRP A 67 -11.10 -16.20 8.97
N LEU A 68 -9.80 -16.25 8.64
CA LEU A 68 -8.98 -17.46 8.82
C LEU A 68 -8.63 -17.74 10.28
N GLY A 69 -8.62 -16.70 11.13
CA GLY A 69 -8.21 -16.80 12.52
C GLY A 69 -6.83 -16.19 12.78
N GLN A 70 -6.55 -15.94 14.06
CA GLN A 70 -5.29 -15.33 14.49
C GLN A 70 -4.15 -16.34 14.67
N ASP A 71 -4.49 -17.61 14.78
CA ASP A 71 -3.58 -18.74 14.95
C ASP A 71 -3.82 -19.73 13.81
N LEU A 72 -2.78 -20.00 13.03
CA LEU A 72 -2.78 -20.92 11.91
C LEU A 72 -1.92 -22.17 12.19
N THR A 73 -1.67 -22.46 13.47
CA THR A 73 -0.91 -23.65 13.89
C THR A 73 -1.45 -24.92 13.24
N GLY A 74 -0.57 -25.68 12.59
CA GLY A 74 -0.91 -26.93 11.89
C GLY A 74 -1.39 -26.76 10.45
N TRP A 75 -1.59 -25.52 9.97
CA TRP A 75 -2.05 -25.27 8.61
C TRP A 75 -0.90 -25.31 7.60
N ARG A 76 -1.20 -25.80 6.40
CA ARG A 76 -0.33 -25.67 5.22
C ARG A 76 -0.99 -24.71 4.25
N CYS A 77 -0.28 -23.65 3.89
CA CYS A 77 -0.82 -22.59 3.06
C CYS A 77 -0.13 -22.54 1.70
N VAL A 78 -0.85 -22.08 0.67
CA VAL A 78 -0.30 -21.81 -0.65
C VAL A 78 -0.69 -20.38 -1.05
N ASP A 79 0.30 -19.57 -1.41
CA ASP A 79 0.13 -18.24 -1.97
C ASP A 79 0.56 -18.28 -3.44
N VAL A 80 -0.43 -18.43 -4.34
CA VAL A 80 -0.19 -18.71 -5.77
C VAL A 80 0.24 -17.48 -6.58
N PHE A 81 0.14 -16.28 -6.02
CA PHE A 81 0.57 -15.02 -6.62
C PHE A 81 1.22 -14.14 -5.55
N ALA A 82 2.34 -14.63 -5.01
CA ALA A 82 2.90 -14.11 -3.78
C ALA A 82 3.26 -12.61 -3.89
N GLY A 83 3.77 -12.16 -5.03
CA GLY A 83 4.17 -10.77 -5.24
C GLY A 83 5.17 -10.30 -4.19
N THR A 84 4.71 -9.45 -3.26
CA THR A 84 5.52 -8.98 -2.11
C THR A 84 5.67 -10.01 -0.98
N GLY A 85 4.92 -11.11 -1.03
CA GLY A 85 4.84 -12.16 -0.01
C GLY A 85 3.97 -11.78 1.19
N ALA A 86 3.22 -10.69 1.12
CA ALA A 86 2.50 -10.15 2.28
C ALA A 86 1.47 -11.11 2.88
N LEU A 87 0.86 -12.00 2.09
CA LEU A 87 -0.08 -13.00 2.60
C LEU A 87 0.64 -14.25 3.07
N GLY A 88 1.58 -14.78 2.29
CA GLY A 88 2.41 -15.90 2.68
C GLY A 88 3.15 -15.69 4.01
N PHE A 89 3.88 -14.58 4.15
CA PHE A 89 4.60 -14.27 5.39
C PHE A 89 3.68 -13.99 6.58
N GLU A 90 2.49 -13.42 6.34
CA GLU A 90 1.50 -13.22 7.40
C GLU A 90 0.94 -14.56 7.89
N SER A 91 0.80 -15.54 6.99
CA SER A 91 0.38 -16.91 7.33
C SER A 91 1.44 -17.63 8.16
N ALA A 92 2.70 -17.57 7.73
CA ALA A 92 3.83 -18.14 8.47
C ALA A 92 4.03 -17.44 9.83
N SER A 93 3.88 -16.11 9.89
CA SER A 93 3.93 -15.33 11.14
C SER A 93 2.91 -15.84 12.17
N ARG A 94 1.75 -16.35 11.71
CA ARG A 94 0.66 -16.87 12.54
C ARG A 94 0.78 -18.36 12.87
N GLY A 95 1.90 -19.00 12.55
CA GLY A 95 2.19 -20.37 12.95
C GLY A 95 1.83 -21.45 11.93
N ALA A 96 1.53 -21.08 10.67
CA ALA A 96 1.41 -22.09 9.60
C ALA A 96 2.69 -22.94 9.54
N ILE A 97 2.54 -24.26 9.43
CA ILE A 97 3.68 -25.20 9.45
C ILE A 97 4.46 -25.20 8.14
N GLU A 98 3.83 -24.77 7.05
CA GLU A 98 4.40 -24.70 5.72
C GLU A 98 3.64 -23.64 4.92
N VAL A 99 4.38 -22.80 4.18
CA VAL A 99 3.79 -21.84 3.25
C VAL A 99 4.49 -21.92 1.90
N LEU A 100 3.82 -22.50 0.90
CA LEU A 100 4.30 -22.52 -0.47
C LEU A 100 3.96 -21.20 -1.17
N MET A 101 4.97 -20.44 -1.56
CA MET A 101 4.80 -19.18 -2.30
C MET A 101 5.21 -19.37 -3.77
N LEU A 102 4.30 -19.08 -4.69
CA LEU A 102 4.56 -19.09 -6.12
C LEU A 102 4.64 -17.66 -6.66
N GLU A 103 5.68 -17.38 -7.42
CA GLU A 103 5.89 -16.10 -8.09
C GLU A 103 6.62 -16.36 -9.42
N ASN A 104 6.29 -15.59 -10.44
CA ASN A 104 6.85 -15.71 -11.79
C ASN A 104 7.97 -14.69 -12.03
N ASP A 105 7.94 -13.56 -11.32
CA ASP A 105 8.91 -12.49 -11.48
C ASP A 105 10.21 -12.77 -10.71
N PRO A 106 11.36 -12.93 -11.39
CA PRO A 106 12.62 -13.27 -10.74
C PRO A 106 13.10 -12.21 -9.73
N VAL A 107 12.75 -10.94 -9.94
CA VAL A 107 13.11 -9.86 -9.01
C VAL A 107 12.34 -10.01 -7.70
N LEU A 108 11.06 -10.37 -7.78
CA LEU A 108 10.22 -10.60 -6.60
C LEU A 108 10.60 -11.90 -5.91
N ILE A 109 10.92 -12.97 -6.64
CA ILE A 109 11.44 -14.22 -6.07
C ILE A 109 12.70 -13.96 -5.24
N ALA A 110 13.67 -13.22 -5.80
CA ALA A 110 14.89 -12.87 -5.06
C ALA A 110 14.59 -12.06 -3.80
N GLN A 111 13.54 -11.23 -3.82
CA GLN A 111 13.09 -10.48 -2.67
C GLN A 111 12.39 -11.36 -1.62
N LEU A 112 11.53 -12.29 -2.03
CA LEU A 112 10.89 -13.27 -1.15
C LEU A 112 11.94 -14.08 -0.40
N ILE A 113 12.98 -14.55 -1.10
CA ILE A 113 14.11 -15.29 -0.49
C ILE A 113 14.80 -14.43 0.57
N LYS A 114 15.14 -13.17 0.26
CA LYS A 114 15.76 -12.25 1.24
C LYS A 114 14.89 -12.03 2.47
N VAL A 115 13.57 -11.91 2.30
CA VAL A 115 12.64 -11.72 3.42
C VAL A 115 12.53 -12.99 4.24
N ARG A 116 12.39 -14.16 3.60
CA ARG A 116 12.39 -15.47 4.27
C ARG A 116 13.63 -15.64 5.14
N ASP A 117 14.81 -15.37 4.58
CA ASP A 117 16.08 -15.53 5.30
C ASP A 117 16.19 -14.54 6.47
N LYS A 118 15.74 -13.30 6.29
CA LYS A 118 15.67 -12.29 7.35
C LYS A 118 14.73 -12.70 8.49
N LEU A 119 13.60 -13.30 8.16
CA LEU A 119 12.57 -13.71 9.12
C LEU A 119 12.84 -15.08 9.73
N GLN A 120 13.78 -15.85 9.18
CA GLN A 120 13.98 -17.27 9.47
C GLN A 120 12.68 -18.06 9.31
N ALA A 121 11.89 -17.70 8.29
CA ALA A 121 10.64 -18.35 7.96
C ALA A 121 10.91 -19.76 7.40
N ALA A 122 10.18 -20.76 7.90
CA ALA A 122 10.20 -22.14 7.42
C ALA A 122 9.50 -22.25 6.05
#